data_AF-A0A7C7S0T3-F1
#
_entry.id   AF-A0A7C7S0T3-F1
#
_cell.length_a   1.000
_cell.length_b   1.000
_cell.length_c   1.000
_cell.angle_alpha   90.00
_cell.angle_beta   90.00
_cell.angle_gamma   90.00
#
_symmetry.space_group_name_H-M   'P 1'
#
loop_
_entity.id
_entity.type
_entity.pdbx_description
1 polymer ?
#
loop_
_entity_poly.entity_id
_entity_poly.type
_entity_poly.pdbx_seq_one_letter_code
_entity_poly.pdbx_strand_id
1 'polypeptide(L)'
;TIATLTTTGLVYLFTGKPIMAVGVGLLELALKISFYYVHERVWERISWGRPRHPLEGLPVTRELAPEDMQEIRRRLEELGYL
;
A
#
# COMPACT_ATOMS: atom_id res chain seq x y z
N THR A 1 12.63 2.48 12.59
CA THR A 1 13.54 2.88 13.69
C THR A 1 14.70 1.91 13.89
N ILE A 2 14.44 0.60 14.00
CA ILE A 2 15.50 -0.43 14.18
C ILE A 2 16.57 -0.36 13.08
N ALA A 3 16.16 -0.38 11.81
CA ALA A 3 17.10 -0.29 10.68
C ALA A 3 17.98 0.97 10.71
N THR A 4 17.40 2.14 11.03
CA THR A 4 18.15 3.41 11.07
C THR A 4 19.16 3.45 12.21
N LEU A 5 18.79 2.88 13.37
CA LEU A 5 19.71 2.70 14.50
C LEU A 5 20.85 1.74 14.14
N THR A 6 20.55 0.64 13.43
CA THR A 6 21.56 -0.31 12.97
C THR A 6 22.53 0.32 11.97
N THR A 7 22.03 1.02 10.93
CA THR A 7 22.89 1.69 9.93
C THR A 7 23.75 2.78 10.57
N THR A 8 23.14 3.64 11.38
CA THR A 8 23.86 4.73 12.06
C THR A 8 24.93 4.17 12.99
N GLY A 9 24.61 3.12 13.75
CA GLY A 9 25.54 2.42 14.63
C GLY A 9 26.69 1.76 13.87
N LEU A 10 26.42 1.11 12.73
CA LEU A 10 27.44 0.53 11.85
C LEU A 10 28.37 1.62 11.28
N VAL A 11 27.81 2.70 10.73
CA VAL A 11 28.62 3.80 10.17
C VAL A 11 29.50 4.43 11.25
N TYR A 12 28.98 4.59 12.46
CA TYR A 12 29.76 5.07 13.59
C TYR A 12 30.87 4.08 13.97
N LEU A 13 30.57 2.78 14.05
CA LEU A 13 31.56 1.74 14.39
C LEU A 13 32.72 1.69 13.39
N PHE A 14 32.43 1.81 12.09
CA PHE A 14 33.45 1.74 11.04
C PHE A 14 34.21 3.06 10.84
N THR A 15 33.55 4.21 11.00
CA THR A 15 34.15 5.51 10.70
C THR A 15 34.74 6.20 11.95
N GLY A 16 34.24 5.87 13.14
CA GLY A 16 34.54 6.56 14.40
C GLY A 16 34.05 8.02 14.47
N LYS A 17 33.39 8.52 13.41
CA LYS A 17 32.98 9.92 13.26
C LYS A 17 31.47 10.07 13.45
N PRO A 18 31.00 10.74 14.53
CA PRO A 18 29.57 10.86 14.82
C PRO A 18 28.83 11.72 13.78
N ILE A 19 29.47 12.77 13.25
CA ILE A 19 28.89 13.60 12.17
C ILE A 19 28.57 12.78 10.92
N MET A 20 29.45 11.86 10.53
CA MET A 20 29.22 11.00 9.36
C MET A 20 28.07 10.03 9.61
N ALA A 21 28.01 9.43 10.81
CA ALA A 21 26.94 8.51 11.19
C ALA A 21 25.56 9.19 11.15
N VAL A 22 25.44 10.38 11.74
CA VAL A 22 24.19 11.16 11.71
C VAL A 22 23.81 11.54 10.28
N GLY A 23 24.78 11.99 9.46
CA GLY A 23 24.53 12.31 8.06
C GLY A 23 23.98 11.14 7.25
N VAL A 24 24.54 9.94 7.43
CA VAL A 24 24.04 8.73 6.77
C VAL A 24 22.67 8.32 7.30
N GLY A 25 22.43 8.40 8.62
CA GLY A 25 21.13 8.10 9.22
C GLY A 25 20.01 9.01 8.70
N LEU A 26 20.29 10.30 8.53
CA LEU A 26 19.35 11.26 7.94
C LEU A 26 19.09 10.98 6.45
N LEU A 27 20.15 10.66 5.69
CA LEU A 27 20.02 10.29 4.28
C LEU A 27 19.18 9.02 4.11
N GLU A 28 19.41 8.00 4.95
CA GLU A 28 18.62 6.76 4.93
C GLU A 28 17.13 7.03 5.19
N LEU A 29 16.82 7.90 6.15
CA LEU A 29 15.44 8.33 6.43
C LEU A 29 14.80 8.98 5.20
N ALA A 30 15.49 9.93 4.56
CA ALA A 30 15.00 10.60 3.36
C ALA A 30 14.83 9.63 2.18
N LEU A 31 15.78 8.71 2.00
CA LEU A 31 15.72 7.67 0.97
C LEU A 31 14.52 6.74 1.21
N LYS A 32 14.28 6.30 2.44
CA LYS A 32 13.13 5.44 2.76
C LYS A 32 11.81 6.08 2.41
N ILE A 33 11.63 7.36 2.75
CA ILE A 33 10.42 8.10 2.39
C ILE A 33 10.28 8.18 0.87
N SER A 34 11.37 8.52 0.16
CA SER A 34 11.38 8.64 -1.30
C SER A 34 11.07 7.31 -1.99
N PHE A 35 11.71 6.23 -1.56
CA PHE A 35 11.47 4.89 -2.08
C PHE A 35 10.06 4.39 -1.78
N TYR A 36 9.55 4.63 -0.57
CA TYR A 36 8.18 4.26 -0.23
C TYR A 36 7.16 4.99 -1.12
N TYR A 37 7.35 6.30 -1.32
CA TYR A 37 6.50 7.08 -2.22
C TYR A 37 6.52 6.54 -3.65
N VAL A 38 7.72 6.32 -4.22
CA VAL A 38 7.85 5.78 -5.58
C VAL A 38 7.27 4.37 -5.66
N HIS A 39 7.51 3.53 -4.67
CA HIS A 39 6.98 2.17 -4.60
C HIS A 39 5.45 2.19 -4.63
N GLU A 40 4.79 2.97 -3.77
CA GLU A 40 3.34 3.14 -3.77
C GLU A 40 2.82 3.62 -5.13
N ARG A 41 3.50 4.60 -5.74
CA ARG A 41 3.12 5.15 -7.05
C ARG A 41 3.25 4.15 -8.19
N VAL A 42 4.25 3.28 -8.13
CA VAL A 42 4.44 2.19 -9.08
C VAL A 42 3.42 1.08 -8.80
N TRP A 43 3.19 0.75 -7.53
CA TRP A 43 2.23 -0.28 -7.11
C TRP A 43 0.79 0.10 -7.49
N GLU A 44 0.42 1.38 -7.42
CA GLU A 44 -0.87 1.89 -7.92
C GLU A 44 -1.11 1.55 -9.39
N ARG A 45 -0.05 1.55 -10.21
CA ARG A 45 -0.14 1.23 -11.65
C ARG A 45 -0.20 -0.27 -11.92
N ILE A 46 0.11 -1.10 -10.93
CA ILE A 46 0.14 -2.55 -11.05
C ILE A 46 -1.19 -3.09 -10.51
N SER A 47 -2.06 -3.58 -11.39
CA SER A 47 -3.35 -4.18 -11.03
C SER A 47 -3.21 -5.62 -10.49
N TRP A 48 -2.18 -5.90 -9.68
CA TRP A 48 -1.93 -7.24 -9.17
C TRP A 48 -2.79 -7.54 -7.94
N GLY A 49 -3.50 -8.67 -7.95
CA GLY A 49 -4.24 -9.17 -6.79
C GLY A 49 -5.57 -8.47 -6.49
N ARG A 50 -6.13 -7.68 -7.41
CA ARG A 50 -7.51 -7.16 -7.31
C ARG A 50 -8.46 -8.06 -8.13
N PRO A 51 -9.04 -9.12 -7.55
CA PRO A 51 -10.16 -9.80 -8.20
C PRO A 51 -11.29 -8.78 -8.33
N ARG A 52 -11.69 -8.48 -9.56
CA ARG A 52 -12.81 -7.57 -9.80
C ARG A 52 -14.05 -8.15 -9.14
N HIS A 53 -14.75 -7.34 -8.35
CA HIS A 53 -16.02 -7.79 -7.79
C HIS A 53 -17.00 -7.97 -8.96
N PRO A 54 -17.82 -9.04 -9.00
CA PRO A 54 -18.74 -9.29 -10.11
C PRO A 54 -19.71 -8.13 -10.38
N LEU A 55 -19.97 -7.31 -9.36
CA LEU A 55 -20.85 -6.13 -9.43
C LEU A 55 -20.12 -4.78 -9.56
N GLU A 56 -18.79 -4.78 -9.74
CA GLU A 56 -17.97 -3.55 -9.83
C GLU A 56 -18.36 -2.65 -11.02
N GLY A 57 -18.89 -3.25 -12.09
CA GLY A 57 -19.30 -2.52 -13.30
C GLY A 57 -20.71 -1.91 -13.24
N LEU A 58 -21.47 -2.11 -12.17
CA LEU A 58 -22.85 -1.61 -12.08
C LEU A 58 -22.85 -0.13 -11.63
N PRO A 59 -23.38 0.81 -12.43
CA PRO A 59 -23.45 2.22 -12.05
C PRO A 59 -24.48 2.43 -10.94
N VAL A 60 -24.02 2.71 -9.72
CA VAL A 60 -24.89 3.08 -8.59
C VAL A 60 -25.32 4.53 -8.74
N THR A 61 -26.34 4.74 -9.57
CA THR A 61 -26.84 6.09 -9.93
C THR A 61 -27.83 6.63 -8.90
N ARG A 62 -28.36 5.76 -8.02
CA ARG A 62 -29.33 6.07 -6.97
C ARG A 62 -29.00 5.32 -5.68
N GLU A 63 -29.49 5.82 -4.55
CA GLU A 63 -29.42 5.09 -3.27
C GLU A 63 -30.14 3.74 -3.39
N LEU A 64 -29.54 2.73 -2.74
CA LEU A 64 -29.99 1.34 -2.80
C LEU A 64 -31.34 1.21 -2.09
N ALA A 65 -32.38 0.83 -2.85
CA ALA A 65 -33.66 0.46 -2.28
C ALA A 65 -33.57 -0.97 -1.68
N PRO A 66 -34.40 -1.31 -0.69
CA PRO A 66 -34.45 -2.66 -0.13
C PRO A 66 -34.74 -3.76 -1.18
N GLU A 67 -35.41 -3.40 -2.27
CA GLU A 67 -35.70 -4.29 -3.41
C GLU A 67 -34.43 -4.62 -4.22
N ASP A 68 -33.51 -3.65 -4.38
CA ASP A 68 -32.26 -3.83 -5.13
C ASP A 68 -31.35 -4.87 -4.45
N MET A 69 -31.45 -5.01 -3.12
CA MET A 69 -30.71 -6.01 -2.35
C MET A 69 -31.13 -7.44 -2.66
N GLN A 70 -32.42 -7.67 -2.94
CA GLN A 70 -32.93 -8.98 -3.34
C GLN A 70 -32.41 -9.35 -4.73
N GLU A 71 -32.38 -8.37 -5.64
CA GLU A 71 -31.82 -8.54 -6.98
C GLU A 71 -30.31 -8.83 -6.93
N ILE A 72 -29.55 -8.07 -6.14
CA ILE A 72 -28.11 -8.28 -5.94
C ILE A 72 -27.84 -9.70 -5.41
N ARG A 73 -28.62 -10.14 -4.42
CA ARG A 73 -28.47 -11.48 -3.85
C ARG A 73 -28.74 -12.57 -4.87
N ARG A 74 -29.82 -12.46 -5.65
CA ARG A 74 -30.14 -13.39 -6.73
C ARG A 74 -28.99 -13.50 -7.73
N ARG A 75 -28.43 -12.38 -8.15
CA ARG A 75 -27.30 -12.33 -9.09
C ARG A 75 -26.04 -12.98 -8.52
N LEU A 76 -25.76 -12.80 -7.23
CA LEU A 76 -24.62 -13.42 -6.56
C LEU A 76 -24.77 -14.95 -6.44
N GLU A 77 -25.99 -15.45 -6.20
CA GLU A 77 -26.33 -16.88 -6.22
C GLU A 77 -26.17 -17.48 -7.63
N GLU A 78 -26.67 -16.81 -8.68
CA GLU A 78 -26.49 -17.23 -10.08
C GLU A 78 -25.02 -17.32 -10.51
N LEU A 79 -24.18 -16.43 -9.98
CA LEU A 79 -22.75 -16.37 -10.27
C LEU A 79 -21.93 -17.33 -9.38
N GLY A 80 -22.55 -18.02 -8.43
CA GLY A 80 -21.90 -18.99 -7.52
C GLY A 80 -21.02 -18.35 -6.44
N TYR A 81 -21.26 -17.08 -6.10
CA TYR A 81 -20.57 -16.38 -5.01
C TYR A 81 -21.26 -16.52 -3.64
N LEU A 82 -22.54 -16.93 -3.65
CA LEU A 82 -23.37 -17.28 -2.49
C LEU A 82 -23.91 -18.71 -2.68
#